data_AF-A0A6P1ZWI9-F1
#
_entry.id   AF-A0A6P1ZWI9-F1
#
_cell.length_a   1.000
_cell.length_b   1.000
_cell.length_c   1.000
_cell.angle_alpha   90.00
_cell.angle_beta   90.00
_cell.angle_gamma   90.00
#
_symmetry.space_group_name_H-M   'P 1'
#
loop_
_entity.id
_entity.type
_entity.pdbx_description
1 polymer ?
#
loop_
_entity_poly.entity_id
_entity_poly.type
_entity_poly.pdbx_seq_one_letter_code
_entity_poly.pdbx_strand_id
1 'polypeptide(L)'
;MMIEDFPQFEPLPVRAEQETGDKEIWQPSWKCYCCQDTGKIQPHLVRLVVPNYDYDRDRIPICQLCECGDKLYHLNQLGVIDTRFELLLCKKLDAIARDQWRVTTQKQFEIMKKRVDIASSEIAKTHSLTIF
;
A
#
# COMPACT_ATOMS: atom_id res chain seq x y z
N MET A 1 10.09 -36.69 -10.93
CA MET A 1 10.91 -36.11 -9.85
C MET A 1 9.97 -35.91 -8.68
N MET A 2 10.06 -36.78 -7.67
CA MET A 2 9.07 -36.86 -6.58
C MET A 2 9.34 -35.74 -5.57
N ILE A 3 8.33 -34.93 -5.27
CA ILE A 3 8.37 -33.80 -4.30
C ILE A 3 8.26 -34.34 -2.86
N GLU A 4 8.54 -35.62 -2.63
CA GLU A 4 8.06 -36.36 -1.46
C GLU A 4 8.98 -36.26 -0.22
N ASP A 5 10.12 -35.58 -0.29
CA ASP A 5 11.10 -35.51 0.82
C ASP A 5 11.16 -34.14 1.52
N PHE A 6 10.17 -33.26 1.35
CA PHE A 6 10.14 -32.00 2.09
C PHE A 6 9.43 -32.15 3.44
N PRO A 7 10.04 -31.66 4.55
CA PRO A 7 9.38 -31.63 5.84
C PRO A 7 8.11 -30.77 5.74
N GLN A 8 6.98 -31.35 6.13
CA GLN A 8 5.71 -30.63 6.22
C GLN A 8 5.67 -29.90 7.56
N PHE A 9 5.34 -28.61 7.52
CA PHE A 9 5.14 -27.80 8.72
C PHE A 9 3.67 -27.43 8.84
N GLU A 10 3.16 -27.44 10.07
CA GLU A 10 1.85 -26.86 10.37
C GLU A 10 1.88 -25.35 10.07
N PRO A 11 0.85 -24.80 9.41
CA PRO A 11 0.72 -23.36 9.25
C PRO A 11 0.74 -22.68 10.62
N LEU A 12 1.64 -21.72 10.80
CA LEU A 12 1.63 -20.85 11.97
C LEU A 12 0.74 -19.65 11.64
N PRO A 13 -0.49 -19.57 12.17
CA PRO A 13 -1.38 -18.47 11.87
C PRO A 13 -0.76 -17.16 12.40
N VAL A 14 -0.49 -16.23 11.49
CA VAL A 14 0.05 -14.90 11.81
C VAL A 14 -0.97 -14.05 12.59
N ARG A 15 -2.25 -14.41 12.53
CA ARG A 15 -3.34 -13.63 13.10
C ARG A 15 -4.32 -14.52 13.86
N ALA A 16 -4.60 -14.17 15.12
CA ALA A 16 -5.73 -14.74 15.85
C ALA A 16 -7.04 -14.34 15.16
N GLU A 17 -8.02 -15.24 15.16
CA GLU A 17 -9.39 -14.94 14.72
C GLU A 17 -9.94 -13.83 15.62
N GLN A 18 -10.01 -12.61 15.09
CA GLN A 18 -10.61 -11.47 15.79
C GLN A 18 -12.12 -11.45 15.55
N GLU A 19 -12.87 -11.48 16.64
CA GLU A 19 -14.33 -11.32 16.67
C GLU A 19 -14.80 -10.14 15.83
N THR A 20 -15.94 -10.36 15.19
CA THR A 20 -16.63 -9.49 14.25
C THR A 20 -17.27 -8.29 14.95
N GLY A 21 -16.45 -7.33 15.37
CA GLY A 21 -16.90 -5.95 15.56
C GLY A 21 -17.00 -5.23 14.21
N ASP A 22 -17.85 -4.20 14.12
CA ASP A 22 -17.88 -3.28 12.97
C ASP A 22 -16.48 -2.67 12.78
N LYS A 23 -15.71 -3.22 11.85
CA LYS A 23 -14.36 -2.76 11.58
C LYS A 23 -14.46 -1.53 10.70
N GLU A 24 -13.89 -0.42 11.18
CA GLU A 24 -13.59 0.75 10.36
C GLU A 24 -12.90 0.32 9.06
N ILE A 25 -13.19 1.02 7.95
CA ILE A 25 -12.54 0.75 6.66
C ILE A 25 -11.03 0.86 6.86
N TRP A 26 -10.33 -0.24 6.62
CA TRP A 26 -8.89 -0.33 6.82
C TRP A 26 -8.15 0.81 6.10
N GLN A 27 -7.21 1.44 6.82
CA GLN A 27 -6.30 2.44 6.28
C GLN A 27 -4.84 2.03 6.54
N PRO A 28 -3.88 2.45 5.69
CA PRO A 28 -2.47 2.26 5.96
C PRO A 28 -2.02 2.97 7.24
N SER A 29 -1.14 2.35 8.02
CA SER A 29 -0.59 2.90 9.25
C SER A 29 0.69 3.74 9.05
N TRP A 30 0.98 4.15 7.81
CA TRP A 30 2.21 4.87 7.51
C TRP A 30 2.30 6.20 8.23
N LYS A 31 3.49 6.52 8.74
CA LYS A 31 3.76 7.83 9.33
C LYS A 31 3.82 8.91 8.26
N CYS A 32 4.44 8.58 7.12
CA CYS A 32 4.56 9.45 5.97
C CYS A 32 4.03 8.75 4.71
N TYR A 33 2.94 9.27 4.17
CA TYR A 33 2.23 8.74 3.01
C TYR A 33 2.94 9.06 1.69
N CYS A 34 3.67 10.18 1.59
CA CYS A 34 4.36 10.50 0.34
C CYS A 34 5.50 9.53 0.01
N CYS A 35 6.09 8.89 1.03
CA CYS A 35 7.11 7.86 0.83
C CYS A 35 6.70 6.46 1.32
N GLN A 36 5.54 6.32 1.97
CA GLN A 36 5.08 5.06 2.57
C GLN A 36 6.12 4.48 3.55
N ASP A 37 6.72 5.36 4.35
CA ASP A 37 7.82 5.06 5.29
C ASP A 37 9.10 4.45 4.67
N THR A 38 9.25 4.47 3.34
CA THR A 38 10.46 3.98 2.65
C THR A 38 11.57 5.01 2.55
N GLY A 39 11.25 6.30 2.73
CA GLY A 39 12.17 7.42 2.50
C GLY A 39 12.30 7.85 1.04
N LYS A 40 11.78 7.09 0.08
CA LYS A 40 11.72 7.43 -1.35
C LYS A 40 10.33 7.95 -1.69
N ILE A 41 10.22 9.12 -2.32
CA ILE A 41 8.91 9.65 -2.70
C ILE A 41 8.31 8.78 -3.80
N GLN A 42 7.02 8.46 -3.67
CA GLN A 42 6.34 7.57 -4.60
C GLN A 42 6.31 8.16 -6.03
N PRO A 43 6.60 7.36 -7.09
CA PRO A 43 6.80 7.89 -8.44
C PRO A 43 5.63 8.70 -8.99
N HIS A 44 4.39 8.31 -8.68
CA HIS A 44 3.20 9.04 -9.12
C HIS A 44 3.09 10.44 -8.48
N LEU A 45 3.63 10.64 -7.27
CA LEU A 45 3.70 11.94 -6.61
C LEU A 45 4.85 12.79 -7.16
N VAL A 46 5.98 12.16 -7.50
CA VAL A 46 7.10 12.83 -8.18
C VAL A 46 6.63 13.44 -9.49
N ARG A 47 5.81 12.71 -10.27
CA ARG A 47 5.24 13.19 -11.53
C ARG A 47 4.31 14.41 -11.41
N LEU A 48 3.86 14.77 -10.21
CA LEU A 48 3.14 16.03 -9.99
C LEU A 48 4.07 17.26 -10.05
N VAL A 49 5.38 17.04 -9.83
CA VAL A 49 6.41 18.08 -9.77
C VAL A 49 7.34 18.00 -10.98
N VAL A 50 7.67 16.80 -11.41
CA VAL A 50 8.51 16.48 -12.57
C VAL A 50 7.68 15.61 -13.53
N PRO A 51 6.86 16.20 -14.43
CA PRO A 51 5.86 15.45 -15.20
C PRO A 51 6.40 14.26 -16.00
N ASN A 52 7.62 14.37 -16.52
CA ASN A 52 8.25 13.34 -17.34
C ASN A 52 9.18 12.42 -16.53
N TYR A 53 9.00 12.34 -15.20
CA TYR A 53 9.84 11.51 -14.33
C TYR A 53 9.77 10.02 -14.70
N ASP A 54 10.94 9.46 -14.95
CA ASP A 54 11.19 8.07 -15.26
C ASP A 54 11.87 7.37 -14.07
N TYR A 55 11.15 6.45 -13.42
CA TYR A 55 11.63 5.78 -12.22
C TYR A 55 12.88 4.91 -12.46
N ASP A 56 13.05 4.40 -13.69
CA ASP A 56 14.14 3.48 -14.01
C ASP A 56 15.41 4.22 -14.44
N ARG A 57 15.31 5.53 -14.73
CA ARG A 57 16.40 6.34 -15.28
C ARG A 57 16.78 7.54 -14.43
N ASP A 58 15.81 8.18 -13.80
CA ASP A 58 16.02 9.42 -13.08
C ASP A 58 16.47 9.18 -11.64
N ARG A 59 17.04 10.22 -11.04
CA ARG A 59 17.49 10.18 -9.64
C ARG A 59 16.30 10.07 -8.69
N ILE A 60 16.48 9.29 -7.63
CA ILE A 60 15.44 8.97 -6.64
C ILE A 60 15.17 10.18 -5.73
N PRO A 61 13.97 10.80 -5.79
CA PRO A 61 13.63 11.88 -4.88
C PRO A 61 13.47 11.39 -3.46
N ILE A 62 14.26 11.96 -2.55
CA ILE A 62 14.23 11.59 -1.13
C ILE A 62 13.18 12.41 -0.38
N CYS A 63 12.49 11.76 0.55
CA CYS A 63 11.54 12.42 1.42
C CYS A 63 12.28 13.13 2.55
N GLN A 64 12.13 14.45 2.65
CA GLN A 64 12.68 15.24 3.75
C GLN A 64 11.68 15.45 4.91
N LEU A 65 10.46 14.93 4.81
CA LEU A 65 9.43 15.06 5.85
C LEU A 65 9.61 14.08 7.00
N CYS A 66 10.14 12.89 6.73
CA CYS A 66 10.36 11.86 7.74
C CYS A 66 11.80 11.37 7.73
N GLU A 67 12.22 10.80 8.86
CA GLU A 67 13.57 10.27 9.09
C GLU A 67 13.94 9.11 8.16
N CYS A 68 12.98 8.53 7.43
CA CYS A 68 13.26 7.45 6.49
C CYS A 68 14.09 7.93 5.29
N GLY A 69 13.96 9.20 4.89
CA GLY A 69 14.80 9.77 3.82
C GLY A 69 16.26 9.85 4.21
N ASP A 70 16.55 10.11 5.49
CA ASP A 70 17.92 10.29 5.98
C ASP A 70 18.78 9.04 5.77
N LYS A 71 18.14 7.87 5.84
CA LYS A 71 18.76 6.56 5.59
C LYS A 71 19.34 6.44 4.18
N LEU A 72 18.94 7.29 3.23
CA LEU A 72 19.34 7.23 1.83
C LEU A 72 20.44 8.22 1.46
N TYR A 73 20.86 9.12 2.37
CA TYR A 73 21.90 10.12 2.05
C TYR A 73 23.27 9.51 1.70
N HIS A 74 23.56 8.28 2.14
CA HIS A 74 24.78 7.58 1.74
C HIS A 74 24.88 7.38 0.22
N LEU A 75 23.75 7.41 -0.50
CA LEU A 75 23.70 7.30 -1.97
C LEU A 75 23.99 8.63 -2.69
N ASN A 76 24.14 9.75 -1.96
CA ASN A 76 24.40 11.06 -2.56
C ASN A 76 25.73 11.11 -3.32
N GLN A 77 26.75 10.47 -2.77
CA GLN A 77 28.08 10.39 -3.40
C GLN A 77 28.06 9.61 -4.72
N LEU A 78 27.06 8.73 -4.91
CA LEU A 78 26.86 7.97 -6.15
C LEU A 78 26.01 8.74 -7.17
N GLY A 79 25.52 9.94 -6.84
CA GLY A 79 24.67 10.74 -7.72
C GLY A 79 23.29 10.13 -7.98
N VAL A 80 22.83 9.23 -7.11
CA VAL A 80 21.60 8.44 -7.30
C VAL A 80 20.36 9.17 -6.77
N ILE A 81 20.51 10.09 -5.82
CA ILE A 81 19.37 10.74 -5.16
C ILE A 81 19.11 12.15 -5.67
N ASP A 82 17.85 12.58 -5.60
CA ASP A 82 17.40 13.94 -5.89
C ASP A 82 16.96 14.61 -4.58
N THR A 83 17.71 15.64 -4.17
CA THR A 83 17.49 16.41 -2.94
C THR A 83 16.66 17.67 -3.16
N ARG A 84 16.18 17.94 -4.39
CA ARG A 84 15.34 19.12 -4.70
C ARG A 84 13.95 19.06 -4.06
N PHE A 85 13.54 17.90 -3.54
CA PHE A 85 12.26 17.72 -2.86
C PHE A 85 12.35 18.16 -1.40
N GLU A 86 12.35 19.48 -1.21
CA GLU A 86 12.45 20.11 0.11
C GLU A 86 11.28 19.75 1.02
N LEU A 87 11.47 19.95 2.33
CA LEU A 87 10.50 19.66 3.38
C LEU A 87 9.07 20.16 3.07
N LEU A 88 8.91 21.41 2.62
CA LEU A 88 7.59 21.97 2.32
C LEU A 88 6.89 21.26 1.17
N LEU A 89 7.65 20.84 0.16
CA LEU A 89 7.13 20.06 -0.94
C LEU A 89 6.71 18.66 -0.48
N CYS A 90 7.53 18.00 0.35
CA CYS A 90 7.20 16.71 0.94
C CYS A 90 5.91 16.79 1.78
N LYS A 91 5.71 17.85 2.57
CA LYS A 91 4.45 18.08 3.32
C LYS A 91 3.22 18.15 2.41
N LYS A 92 3.33 18.85 1.28
CA LYS A 92 2.23 18.95 0.30
C LYS A 92 1.94 17.58 -0.35
N LEU A 93 2.98 16.86 -0.76
CA LEU A 93 2.82 15.53 -1.34
C LEU A 93 2.27 14.52 -0.33
N ASP A 94 2.62 14.63 0.95
CA ASP A 94 2.09 13.79 2.03
C ASP A 94 0.58 14.00 2.21
N ALA A 95 0.12 15.25 2.25
CA ALA A 95 -1.30 15.58 2.34
C ALA A 95 -2.10 15.04 1.13
N ILE A 96 -1.56 15.21 -0.08
CA ILE A 96 -2.16 14.65 -1.31
C ILE A 96 -2.26 13.13 -1.23
N ALA A 97 -1.17 12.47 -0.84
CA ALA A 97 -1.13 11.01 -0.74
C ALA A 97 -2.10 10.47 0.31
N ARG A 98 -2.26 11.14 1.46
CA ARG A 98 -3.25 10.79 2.49
C ARG A 98 -4.67 10.80 1.93
N ASP A 99 -5.04 11.86 1.21
CA ASP A 99 -6.38 11.96 0.64
C ASP A 99 -6.61 10.91 -0.46
N GLN A 100 -5.61 10.69 -1.32
CA GLN A 100 -5.66 9.64 -2.34
C GLN A 100 -5.86 8.25 -1.74
N TRP A 101 -5.17 7.94 -0.64
CA TRP A 101 -5.32 6.66 0.05
C TRP A 101 -6.66 6.51 0.73
N ARG A 102 -7.18 7.57 1.37
CA ARG A 102 -8.55 7.58 1.93
C ARG A 102 -9.60 7.27 0.87
N VAL A 103 -9.48 7.85 -0.33
CA VAL A 103 -10.38 7.56 -1.45
C VAL A 103 -10.18 6.14 -1.98
N THR A 104 -8.94 5.68 -2.07
CA THR A 104 -8.60 4.35 -2.59
C THR A 104 -9.16 3.25 -1.72
N THR A 105 -8.97 3.33 -0.40
CA THR A 105 -9.47 2.34 0.57
C THR A 105 -11.00 2.29 0.60
N GLN A 106 -11.66 3.46 0.51
CA GLN A 106 -13.12 3.54 0.39
C GLN A 106 -13.61 2.80 -0.86
N LYS A 107 -13.01 3.05 -2.02
CA LYS A 107 -13.37 2.37 -3.27
C LYS A 107 -13.13 0.86 -3.20
N GLN A 108 -12.01 0.43 -2.61
CA GLN A 108 -11.71 -0.99 -2.45
C GLN A 108 -12.71 -1.68 -1.52
N PHE A 109 -13.12 -1.01 -0.45
CA PHE A 109 -14.18 -1.49 0.43
C PHE A 109 -15.50 -1.68 -0.32
N GLU A 110 -15.93 -0.69 -1.11
CA GLU A 110 -17.16 -0.78 -1.91
C GLU A 110 -17.12 -1.90 -2.94
N ILE A 111 -15.97 -2.11 -3.61
CA ILE A 111 -15.76 -3.22 -4.54
C ILE A 111 -15.87 -4.56 -3.80
N MET A 112 -15.22 -4.69 -2.64
CA MET A 112 -15.25 -5.93 -1.87
C MET A 112 -16.64 -6.22 -1.32
N LYS A 113 -17.34 -5.22 -0.80
CA LYS A 113 -18.73 -5.35 -0.34
C LYS A 113 -19.64 -5.89 -1.44
N LYS A 114 -19.56 -5.32 -2.64
CA LYS A 114 -20.33 -5.81 -3.80
C LYS A 114 -20.01 -7.27 -4.15
N ARG A 115 -18.74 -7.67 -4.09
CA ARG A 115 -18.33 -9.06 -4.35
C ARG A 115 -18.90 -10.03 -3.32
N VAL A 116 -18.85 -9.64 -2.04
CA VAL A 116 -19.45 -10.42 -0.95
C VAL A 116 -20.96 -10.54 -1.14
N ASP A 117 -21.66 -9.45 -1.41
CA ASP A 117 -23.11 -9.45 -1.63
C ASP A 117 -23.53 -10.39 -2.77
N ILE A 118 -22.79 -10.35 -3.90
CA ILE A 118 -23.04 -11.24 -5.05
C ILE A 118 -22.83 -12.70 -4.63
N ALA A 119 -21.68 -13.04 -4.05
CA ALA A 119 -21.35 -14.40 -3.64
C ALA A 119 -22.34 -14.94 -2.60
N SER A 120 -22.73 -14.13 -1.61
CA SER A 120 -23.75 -14.49 -0.62
C SER A 120 -25.10 -14.76 -1.28
N SER A 121 -25.50 -13.99 -2.30
CA SER A 121 -26.75 -14.22 -3.03
C SER A 121 -26.74 -15.54 -3.82
N GLU A 122 -25.60 -15.91 -4.42
CA GLU A 122 -25.42 -17.15 -5.16
C GLU A 122 -25.44 -18.37 -4.25
N ILE A 123 -24.76 -18.27 -3.09
CA ILE A 123 -24.80 -19.30 -2.05
C ILE A 123 -26.24 -19.50 -1.55
N ALA A 124 -26.95 -18.41 -1.25
CA ALA A 124 -28.35 -18.48 -0.78
C ALA A 124 -29.28 -19.16 -1.79
N LYS A 125 -29.13 -18.85 -3.09
CA LYS A 125 -29.89 -19.53 -4.16
C LYS A 125 -29.55 -21.01 -4.24
N THR A 126 -28.28 -21.37 -4.14
CA THR A 126 -27.84 -22.77 -4.20
C THR A 126 -28.38 -23.57 -3.02
N HIS A 127 -28.26 -23.05 -1.79
CA HIS A 127 -28.80 -23.68 -0.59
C HIS A 127 -30.34 -23.81 -0.59
N SER A 128 -31.04 -22.86 -1.22
CA SER A 128 -32.50 -22.93 -1.38
C SER A 128 -32.94 -24.02 -2.37
N LEU A 129 -32.06 -24.43 -3.29
CA LEU A 129 -32.33 -25.48 -4.28
C LEU A 129 -31.95 -26.89 -3.78
N THR A 130 -31.15 -27.01 -2.72
CA THR A 130 -30.74 -28.31 -2.13
C THR A 130 -31.70 -28.85 -1.05
N ILE A 131 -32.81 -28.17 -0.76
CA ILE A 131 -33.78 -28.54 0.30
C ILE A 131 -35.02 -29.31 -0.27
N PHE A 132 -35.01 -29.73 -1.54
CA PHE A 132 -36.10 -30.53 -2.13
C PHE A 132 -35.70 -31.98 -2.40
#